data_AF-A0A1F8M161-F1
#
_entry.id   AF-A0A1F8M161-F1
#
_cell.length_a   1.000
_cell.length_b   1.000
_cell.length_c   1.000
_cell.angle_alpha   90.00
_cell.angle_beta   90.00
_cell.angle_gamma   90.00
#
_symmetry.space_group_name_H-M   'P 1'
#
loop_
_entity.id
_entity.type
_entity.pdbx_description
1 polymer ?
#
loop_
_entity_poly.entity_id
_entity_poly.type
_entity_poly.pdbx_seq_one_letter_code
_entity_poly.pdbx_strand_id
1 'polypeptide(L)' 'MMGYRQAVASSAPIANIDALVDEMHIRPYFSAIVSAYDMPSKPNPAVFLEAAHQLGLPPKKCVVMEIPRVEW' A
#
# COMPACT_ATOMS: atom_id res chain seq x y z
N MET A 1 16.38 -12.83 7.33
CA MET A 1 15.68 -12.06 8.40
C MET A 1 14.19 -12.34 8.26
N MET A 2 13.53 -12.85 9.30
CA MET A 2 12.06 -13.00 9.26
C MET A 2 11.41 -11.63 9.48
N GLY A 3 11.23 -10.91 8.37
CA GLY A 3 10.55 -9.62 8.32
C GLY A 3 9.11 -9.77 7.84
N TYR A 4 8.24 -8.85 8.27
CA TYR A 4 6.89 -8.73 7.73
C TYR A 4 6.96 -8.38 6.24
N ARG A 5 6.18 -9.08 5.40
CA ARG A 5 5.96 -8.66 4.01
C ARG A 5 5.14 -7.37 4.03
N GLN A 6 5.65 -6.32 3.37
CA GLN A 6 5.04 -4.99 3.39
C GLN A 6 4.64 -4.59 1.97
N ALA A 7 3.56 -3.83 1.86
CA ALA A 7 3.09 -3.25 0.61
C ALA A 7 2.71 -1.79 0.81
N VAL A 8 2.92 -0.97 -0.23
CA VAL A 8 2.31 0.36 -0.31
C VAL A 8 0.93 0.22 -0.93
N ALA A 9 -0.07 0.82 -0.31
CA ALA A 9 -1.45 0.89 -0.79
C ALA A 9 -1.89 2.36 -0.81
N SER A 10 -2.01 2.95 -1.99
CA SER A 10 -2.27 4.39 -2.14
C SER A 10 -3.29 4.68 -3.23
N SER A 11 -4.09 5.72 -3.06
CA SER A 11 -5.02 6.22 -4.09
C SER A 11 -4.36 7.10 -5.15
N ALA A 12 -3.05 7.35 -5.04
CA ALA A 12 -2.29 8.11 -6.04
C ALA A 12 -2.07 7.29 -7.33
N PRO A 13 -1.88 7.93 -8.49
CA PRO A 13 -1.41 7.25 -9.70
C PRO A 13 -0.10 6.50 -9.44
N ILE A 14 0.09 5.35 -10.10
CA ILE A 14 1.27 4.50 -9.89
C ILE A 14 2.59 5.26 -10.12
N ALA A 15 2.64 6.14 -11.13
CA ALA A 15 3.81 6.97 -11.43
C ALA A 15 4.23 7.87 -10.26
N ASN A 16 3.27 8.40 -9.49
CA ASN A 16 3.57 9.23 -8.33
C ASN A 16 4.09 8.40 -7.16
N ILE A 17 3.53 7.19 -6.98
CA ILE A 17 3.98 6.28 -5.92
C ILE A 17 5.40 5.82 -6.21
N ASP A 18 5.66 5.41 -7.46
CA ASP A 18 6.98 4.96 -7.92
C ASP A 18 8.04 6.06 -7.73
N ALA A 19 7.76 7.28 -8.21
CA ALA A 19 8.67 8.41 -8.05
C ALA A 19 9.04 8.66 -6.57
N LEU A 20 8.06 8.60 -5.65
CA LEU A 20 8.29 8.82 -4.22
C LEU A 20 9.09 7.70 -3.56
N VAL A 21 8.77 6.43 -3.83
CA VAL A 21 9.50 5.32 -3.19
C VAL A 21 10.93 5.19 -3.71
N ASP A 22 11.18 5.62 -4.94
CA ASP A 22 12.50 5.61 -5.55
C ASP A 22 13.36 6.77 -5.03
N GLU A 23 12.81 8.00 -5.01
CA GLU A 23 13.52 9.17 -4.49
C GLU A 23 13.88 9.00 -3.00
N MET A 24 12.98 8.40 -2.21
CA MET A 24 13.24 8.10 -0.80
C MET A 24 14.09 6.85 -0.57
N HIS A 25 14.45 6.11 -1.63
CA HIS A 25 15.22 4.86 -1.56
C HIS A 25 14.57 3.77 -0.69
N ILE A 26 13.24 3.74 -0.61
CA ILE A 26 12.48 2.80 0.23
C ILE A 26 11.82 1.66 -0.54
N ARG A 27 11.85 1.66 -1.88
CA ARG A 27 11.31 0.55 -2.69
C ARG A 27 11.74 -0.84 -2.21
N PRO A 28 13.02 -1.10 -1.83
CA PRO A 28 13.45 -2.44 -1.39
C PRO A 28 12.75 -2.97 -0.13
N TYR A 29 12.09 -2.11 0.66
CA TYR A 29 11.34 -2.54 1.85
C TYR A 29 9.96 -3.11 1.51
N PHE A 30 9.43 -2.86 0.31
CA PHE A 30 8.09 -3.25 -0.09
C PHE A 30 8.12 -4.40 -1.10
N SER A 31 7.39 -5.47 -0.79
CA SER A 31 7.19 -6.60 -1.69
C SER A 31 6.16 -6.31 -2.78
N ALA A 32 5.31 -5.29 -2.59
CA ALA A 32 4.30 -4.87 -3.55
C ALA A 32 4.02 -3.37 -3.44
N ILE A 33 3.63 -2.77 -4.56
CA ILE A 33 3.16 -1.38 -4.65
C ILE A 33 1.83 -1.40 -5.39
N VAL A 34 0.78 -0.91 -4.73
CA VAL A 34 -0.60 -0.97 -5.22
C VAL A 34 -1.15 0.45 -5.33
N SER A 35 -1.52 0.81 -6.56
CA SER A 35 -2.30 2.01 -6.85
C SER A 35 -3.79 1.69 -6.90
N ALA A 36 -4.58 2.48 -6.18
CA ALA A 36 -6.03 2.47 -6.20
C ALA A 36 -6.61 3.67 -6.95
N TYR A 37 -5.84 4.27 -7.86
CA TYR A 37 -6.28 5.42 -8.64
C TYR A 37 -7.58 5.15 -9.41
N ASP A 38 -7.70 3.95 -9.98
CA ASP A 38 -8.89 3.48 -10.71
C ASP A 38 -9.74 2.47 -9.90
N MET A 39 -9.62 2.48 -8.57
CA MET A 39 -10.37 1.59 -7.68
C MET A 39 -11.34 2.39 -6.79
N PRO A 40 -12.40 1.74 -6.26
CA PRO A 40 -13.22 2.34 -5.22
C PRO A 40 -12.36 2.82 -4.03
N SER A 41 -12.54 4.08 -3.65
CA SER A 41 -11.76 4.72 -2.59
C SER A 41 -12.27 4.40 -1.18
N LYS A 42 -11.42 4.63 -0.17
CA LYS A 42 -11.77 4.45 1.25
C LYS A 42 -13.09 5.20 1.58
N PRO A 43 -14.00 4.61 2.37
CA PRO A 43 -13.80 3.47 3.27
C PRO A 43 -13.90 2.09 2.60
N ASN A 44 -14.05 2.01 1.27
CA ASN A 44 -13.98 0.74 0.56
C ASN A 44 -12.61 0.06 0.78
N PRO A 45 -12.56 -1.24 1.15
CA PRO A 45 -11.31 -1.93 1.44
C PRO A 45 -10.56 -2.44 0.20
N ALA A 46 -11.04 -2.18 -1.02
CA ALA A 46 -10.50 -2.74 -2.27
C ALA A 46 -8.97 -2.69 -2.37
N VAL A 47 -8.37 -1.53 -2.08
CA VAL A 47 -6.90 -1.37 -2.14
C VAL A 47 -6.16 -2.26 -1.14
N PHE A 48 -6.72 -2.46 0.06
CA PHE A 48 -6.11 -3.30 1.09
C PHE A 48 -6.24 -4.78 0.77
N LEU A 49 -7.36 -5.17 0.16
CA LEU A 49 -7.57 -6.54 -0.30
C LEU A 49 -6.62 -6.88 -1.45
N GLU A 50 -6.43 -5.95 -2.38
CA GLU A 50 -5.46 -6.12 -3.46
C GLU A 50 -4.02 -6.17 -2.93
N ALA A 51 -3.67 -5.31 -1.97
CA ALA A 51 -2.36 -5.39 -1.31
C ALA A 51 -2.13 -6.75 -0.63
N ALA A 52 -3.11 -7.27 0.11
CA ALA A 52 -3.02 -8.59 0.73
C ALA A 52 -2.86 -9.72 -0.32
N HIS A 53 -3.59 -9.62 -1.43
CA HIS A 53 -3.50 -10.54 -2.56
C HIS A 53 -2.10 -10.54 -3.18
N GLN A 54 -1.52 -9.37 -3.50
CA GLN A 54 -0.16 -9.27 -4.04
C GLN A 54 0.92 -9.71 -3.04
N LEU A 55 0.68 -9.52 -1.74
CA LEU A 55 1.54 -10.07 -0.69
C LEU A 55 1.41 -11.60 -0.54
N GLY A 56 0.45 -12.25 -1.21
CA GLY A 56 0.16 -13.67 -1.04
C GLY A 56 -0.23 -14.03 0.39
N LEU A 57 -0.99 -13.17 1.06
CA LEU A 57 -1.43 -13.32 2.45
C LEU A 57 -2.95 -13.18 2.56
N PRO A 58 -3.61 -13.97 3.43
CA PRO A 58 -5.01 -13.73 3.72
C PRO A 58 -5.18 -12.38 4.46
N PRO A 59 -6.25 -11.60 4.21
CA PRO A 59 -6.46 -10.31 4.87
C PRO A 59 -6.42 -10.38 6.40
N LYS A 60 -6.89 -11.48 7.00
CA LYS A 60 -6.86 -11.73 8.46
C LYS A 60 -5.45 -11.81 9.06
N LYS A 61 -4.41 -11.92 8.23
CA LYS A 61 -2.99 -11.90 8.64
C LYS A 61 -2.28 -10.60 8.28
N CYS A 62 -3.03 -9.60 7.82
CA CYS A 62 -2.50 -8.28 7.45
C CYS A 62 -2.92 -7.25 8.50
N VAL A 63 -2.05 -6.28 8.74
CA VAL A 63 -2.34 -5.10 9.55
C VAL A 63 -2.21 -3.88 8.63
N VAL A 64 -3.21 -3.02 8.63
CA VAL A 64 -3.17 -1.76 7.88
C VAL A 64 -2.67 -0.66 8.81
N MET A 65 -1.65 0.06 8.37
CA MET A 65 -1.16 1.29 9.02
C MET A 65 -1.52 2.47 8.12
N GLU A 66 -2.25 3.43 8.66
CA GLU A 66 -2.58 4.68 7.95
C GLU A 66 -2.35 5.89 8.86
N ILE A 67 -1.93 7.00 8.25
CA ILE A 67 -1.82 8.29 8.94
C ILE A 67 -3.19 8.96 8.86
N PRO A 68 -3.77 9.41 9.99
CA PRO A 68 -5.05 10.11 9.97
C PRO A 68 -4.94 11.41 9.18
N ARG A 69 -6.02 11.79 8.48
CA ARG A 69 -6.14 13.12 7.90
C ARG A 69 -6.11 14.12 9.05
N VAL A 70 -5.15 15.04 9.04
CA VAL A 70 -5.10 16.12 10.01
C VAL A 70 -5.92 17.27 9.44
N GLU A 71 -7.05 17.57 10.07
CA GLU A 71 -7.85 18.75 9.77
C GLU A 71 -7.30 19.89 10.65
N TRP A 72 -6.71 20.91 10.03
CA TRP A 72 -6.39 22.18 10.68
C TRP A 72 -7.46 23.20 10.30
#